data_AF-A0A2A4SWI4-F1
#
_entry.id   AF-A0A2A4SWI4-F1
#
_cell.length_a   1.000
_cell.length_b   1.000
_cell.length_c   1.000
_cell.angle_alpha   90.00
_cell.angle_beta   90.00
_cell.angle_gamma   90.00
#
_symmetry.space_group_name_H-M   'P 1'
#
loop_
_entity.id
_entity.type
_entity.pdbx_description
1 polymer ?
#
loop_
_entity_poly.entity_id
_entity_poly.type
_entity_poly.pdbx_seq_one_letter_code
_entity_poly.pdbx_strand_id
1 'polypeptide(L)'
;MKRSLSLSILLLIIFFWEASLFAQEFKTYIAETEVPIQERDIALARNSAFQELKRKLLFQAIQDMIDPVLFQEYQSLIFKGTAFRPQNYLTSVKVLDEAKTGNQFAMTLQGTVQVAPLREYLQKLKLIFKEDPWYDVSFIVEEDLQLSIAPFQQRFGLFHLNIKPQEALSSFVLEEMGDDPKLLAEELFFLYPENQILFLLEAQRETQSEMIDSLKIRIFRRADGQQLNSITWSFSTPIAPSELPTTLMNLPSKFKALFSFNTLKVDAYDVGRRENYLLHVEGLATAYQRFIFETKVLKADRRIPKHLLSGLSLKQATYAIQANIEITALAKSLERENAYFDFIVTEPDLGELSILAIWKGKTQPRQAELWQLNPKILEQLRLTLDADKEQLDPEFFPSYVESEPNNKSQQMNLIGQSKWLLGKISSRNDEDLYQLTGTSKKSVIVIDWIRFGRTALSPLLKLYDQDFQLLGAYRLLGPQTKLRIHYQFHDTPTDKVYVRVSDAIGSIQGETGGYKYFNYLIQYQWEKQSTPIAAE
;
A
#
# COMPACT_ATOMS: atom_id res chain seq x y z
N MET A 1 40.98 1.71 22.27
CA MET A 1 39.59 1.77 22.78
C MET A 1 39.02 3.15 22.46
N LYS A 2 37.80 3.22 21.87
CA LYS A 2 37.05 4.41 21.37
C LYS A 2 36.84 4.33 19.86
N ARG A 3 35.83 3.57 19.39
CA ARG A 3 35.20 3.72 18.06
C ARG A 3 33.98 2.81 17.79
N SER A 4 33.34 2.21 18.81
CA SER A 4 32.16 1.34 18.61
C SER A 4 30.83 1.95 19.07
N LEU A 5 30.80 3.18 19.61
CA LEU A 5 29.59 3.74 20.22
C LEU A 5 28.62 4.39 19.19
N SER A 6 29.08 4.71 17.98
CA SER A 6 28.30 5.48 17.00
C SER A 6 27.33 4.63 16.17
N LEU A 7 27.61 3.33 15.97
CA LEU A 7 26.76 2.47 15.13
C LEU A 7 25.51 1.97 15.88
N SER A 8 25.64 1.70 17.18
CA SER A 8 24.52 1.24 18.02
C SER A 8 23.47 2.33 18.25
N ILE A 9 23.89 3.61 18.27
CA ILE A 9 22.97 4.75 18.40
C ILE A 9 22.17 4.95 17.11
N LEU A 10 22.79 4.75 15.94
CA LEU A 10 22.12 4.88 14.64
C LEU A 10 21.07 3.78 14.42
N LEU A 11 21.39 2.53 14.83
CA LEU A 11 20.45 1.40 14.79
C LEU A 11 19.28 1.56 15.77
N LEU A 12 19.50 2.18 16.94
CA LEU A 12 18.43 2.50 17.88
C LEU A 12 17.48 3.59 17.34
N ILE A 13 18.00 4.60 16.63
CA ILE A 13 17.17 5.67 16.04
C ILE A 13 16.28 5.13 14.92
N ILE A 14 16.77 4.18 14.11
CA ILE A 14 15.98 3.54 13.05
C ILE A 14 14.85 2.67 13.64
N PHE A 15 15.11 1.95 14.75
CA PHE A 15 14.08 1.19 15.45
C PHE A 15 13.02 2.09 16.13
N PHE A 16 13.40 3.29 16.60
CA PHE A 16 12.45 4.26 17.14
C PHE A 16 11.58 4.95 16.08
N TRP A 17 12.02 5.02 14.82
CA TRP A 17 11.21 5.56 13.72
C TRP A 17 10.15 4.59 13.19
N GLU A 18 10.37 3.28 13.25
CA GLU A 18 9.33 2.29 12.88
C GLU A 18 8.30 2.05 13.99
N ALA A 19 8.66 2.25 15.27
CA ALA A 19 7.74 2.08 16.39
C ALA A 19 6.64 3.17 16.48
N SER A 20 6.73 4.24 15.68
CA SER A 20 5.75 5.32 15.68
C SER A 20 4.46 5.00 14.89
N LEU A 21 4.40 3.87 14.16
CA LEU A 21 3.26 3.53 13.31
C LEU A 21 2.13 2.77 14.03
N PHE A 22 2.30 2.45 15.31
CA PHE A 22 1.24 1.89 16.18
C PHE A 22 1.18 2.60 17.53
N ALA A 23 1.48 3.90 17.58
CA ALA A 23 1.19 4.67 18.77
C ALA A 23 -0.32 4.65 19.00
N GLN A 24 -0.78 3.91 20.02
CA GLN A 24 -2.14 4.05 20.52
C GLN A 24 -2.33 5.52 20.88
N GLU A 25 -3.18 6.21 20.13
CA GLU A 25 -3.41 7.63 20.35
C GLU A 25 -4.28 7.78 21.60
N PHE A 26 -3.69 8.36 22.64
CA PHE A 26 -4.34 8.65 23.90
C PHE A 26 -4.54 10.16 24.03
N LYS A 27 -5.76 10.58 24.38
CA LYS A 27 -6.06 11.99 24.63
C LYS A 27 -6.70 12.16 26.00
N THR A 28 -6.33 13.22 26.69
CA THR A 28 -6.77 13.49 28.06
C THR A 28 -7.81 14.59 28.07
N TYR A 29 -8.88 14.37 28.82
CA TYR A 29 -10.03 15.26 28.94
C TYR A 29 -10.29 15.56 30.41
N ILE A 30 -10.93 16.70 30.68
CA ILE A 30 -11.33 17.13 32.03
C ILE A 30 -12.80 17.51 31.99
N ALA A 31 -13.57 16.99 32.94
CA ALA A 31 -14.99 17.26 33.08
C ALA A 31 -15.35 17.52 34.55
N GLU A 32 -16.35 18.37 34.76
CA GLU A 32 -16.91 18.72 36.07
C GLU A 32 -18.44 18.51 36.09
N THR A 33 -18.94 18.19 37.28
CA THR A 33 -20.38 18.02 37.50
C THR A 33 -20.76 18.31 38.94
N GLU A 34 -22.01 18.69 39.13
CA GLU A 34 -22.65 18.85 40.43
C GLU A 34 -23.91 18.00 40.44
N VAL A 35 -24.05 17.13 41.44
CA VAL A 35 -25.22 16.28 41.61
C VAL A 35 -25.87 16.51 42.98
N PRO A 36 -27.21 16.45 43.07
CA PRO A 36 -27.90 16.63 44.35
C PRO A 36 -27.64 15.43 45.27
N ILE A 37 -27.47 15.71 46.57
CA ILE A 37 -27.39 14.69 47.62
C ILE A 37 -28.81 14.32 48.05
N GLN A 38 -29.32 13.22 47.51
CA GLN A 38 -30.63 12.67 47.90
C GLN A 38 -30.51 11.91 49.22
N GLU A 39 -31.50 12.06 50.10
CA GLU A 39 -31.62 11.29 51.36
C GLU A 39 -30.40 11.36 52.31
N ARG A 40 -29.54 12.39 52.15
CA ARG A 40 -28.24 12.53 52.84
C ARG A 40 -27.23 11.43 52.49
N ASP A 41 -27.45 10.67 51.42
CA ASP A 41 -26.51 9.66 50.94
C ASP A 41 -25.45 10.29 50.01
N ILE A 42 -24.34 10.69 50.62
CA ILE A 42 -23.17 11.25 49.92
C ILE A 42 -22.52 10.19 49.02
N ALA A 43 -22.57 8.90 49.38
CA ALA A 43 -21.95 7.85 48.60
C ALA A 43 -22.71 7.63 47.28
N LEU A 44 -24.04 7.64 47.33
CA LEU A 44 -24.88 7.61 46.13
C LEU A 44 -24.65 8.83 45.23
N ALA A 45 -24.59 10.03 45.81
CA ALA A 45 -24.29 11.26 45.08
C ALA A 45 -22.91 11.19 44.41
N ARG A 46 -21.86 10.80 45.15
CA ARG A 46 -20.50 10.64 44.63
C ARG A 46 -20.44 9.63 43.48
N ASN A 47 -21.08 8.48 43.61
CA ASN A 47 -21.15 7.47 42.55
C ASN A 47 -21.88 7.99 41.32
N SER A 48 -22.97 8.72 41.50
CA SER A 48 -23.74 9.33 40.41
C SER A 48 -22.91 10.37 39.66
N ALA A 49 -22.23 11.27 40.39
CA ALA A 49 -21.30 12.24 39.81
C ALA A 49 -20.19 11.55 39.01
N PHE A 50 -19.59 10.49 39.57
CA PHE A 50 -18.52 9.74 38.91
C PHE A 50 -18.98 9.09 37.60
N GLN A 51 -20.15 8.46 37.56
CA GLN A 51 -20.68 7.86 36.32
C GLN A 51 -21.05 8.92 35.27
N GLU A 52 -21.64 10.03 35.70
CA GLU A 52 -21.97 11.15 34.81
C GLU A 52 -20.70 11.75 34.20
N LEU A 53 -19.66 11.96 35.01
CA LEU A 53 -18.39 12.52 34.55
C LEU A 53 -17.66 11.59 33.58
N LYS A 54 -17.67 10.28 33.80
CA LYS A 54 -17.15 9.32 32.82
C LYS A 54 -17.85 9.44 31.48
N ARG A 55 -19.16 9.68 31.49
CA ARG A 55 -19.94 9.91 30.27
C ARG A 55 -19.57 11.25 29.63
N LYS A 56 -19.45 12.33 30.40
CA LYS A 56 -19.04 13.66 29.91
C LYS A 56 -17.65 13.68 29.27
N LEU A 57 -16.67 12.97 29.86
CA LEU A 57 -15.34 12.80 29.29
C LEU A 57 -15.38 12.16 27.89
N LEU A 58 -16.23 11.14 27.72
CA LEU A 58 -16.43 10.51 26.41
C LEU A 58 -17.22 11.39 25.45
N PHE A 59 -18.17 12.19 25.93
CA PHE A 59 -18.87 13.18 25.08
C PHE A 59 -17.88 14.17 24.49
N GLN A 60 -17.02 14.76 25.31
CA GLN A 60 -15.97 15.67 24.86
C GLN A 60 -15.07 14.99 23.83
N ALA A 61 -14.63 13.75 24.10
CA ALA A 61 -13.79 13.01 23.18
C ALA A 61 -14.45 12.74 21.82
N ILE A 62 -15.75 12.44 21.81
CA ILE A 62 -16.51 12.24 20.56
C ILE A 62 -16.73 13.57 19.85
N GLN A 63 -17.07 14.63 20.58
CA GLN A 63 -17.26 15.98 20.01
C GLN A 63 -15.98 16.58 19.46
N ASP A 64 -14.81 16.13 19.91
CA ASP A 64 -13.53 16.46 19.27
C ASP A 64 -13.39 15.77 17.91
N MET A 65 -13.93 14.56 17.79
CA MET A 65 -13.86 13.72 16.59
C MET A 65 -14.91 14.06 15.52
N ILE A 66 -16.14 14.41 15.91
CA ILE A 66 -17.27 14.63 14.99
C ILE A 66 -17.93 16.00 15.22
N ASP A 67 -18.68 16.51 14.23
CA ASP A 67 -19.38 17.79 14.35
C ASP A 67 -20.38 17.80 15.54
N PRO A 68 -20.46 18.87 16.35
CA PRO A 68 -21.38 18.95 17.49
C PRO A 68 -22.86 18.73 17.12
N VAL A 69 -23.29 19.18 15.94
CA VAL A 69 -24.67 18.99 15.46
C VAL A 69 -24.92 17.51 15.18
N LEU A 70 -23.98 16.84 14.51
CA LEU A 70 -24.05 15.39 14.32
C LEU A 70 -24.02 14.64 15.65
N PHE A 71 -23.16 15.04 16.58
CA PHE A 71 -23.13 14.42 17.90
C PHE A 71 -24.49 14.50 18.59
N GLN A 72 -25.13 15.66 18.59
CA GLN A 72 -26.44 15.84 19.22
C GLN A 72 -27.52 14.96 18.58
N GLU A 73 -27.54 14.85 17.25
CA GLU A 73 -28.52 14.02 16.54
C GLU A 73 -28.33 12.52 16.80
N TYR A 74 -27.08 12.07 16.82
CA TYR A 74 -26.73 10.66 16.94
C TYR A 74 -26.40 10.24 18.37
N GLN A 75 -26.46 11.13 19.36
CA GLN A 75 -26.14 10.85 20.76
C GLN A 75 -26.91 9.62 21.26
N SER A 76 -28.22 9.59 21.03
CA SER A 76 -29.05 8.46 21.48
C SER A 76 -28.62 7.13 20.88
N LEU A 77 -28.12 7.11 19.63
CA LEU A 77 -27.62 5.93 18.92
C LEU A 77 -26.24 5.52 19.45
N ILE A 78 -25.33 6.49 19.62
CA ILE A 78 -23.97 6.29 20.13
C ILE A 78 -24.00 5.65 21.52
N PHE A 79 -24.96 6.05 22.36
CA PHE A 79 -25.10 5.53 23.71
C PHE A 79 -26.22 4.47 23.83
N LYS A 80 -26.79 4.00 22.71
CA LYS A 80 -27.82 2.94 22.73
C LYS A 80 -27.17 1.56 22.86
N GLY A 81 -27.59 0.82 23.88
CA GLY A 81 -27.38 -0.62 23.96
C GLY A 81 -26.11 -1.09 24.70
N THR A 82 -25.98 -2.40 24.84
CA THR A 82 -24.94 -3.12 25.59
C THR A 82 -23.53 -3.01 24.99
N ALA A 83 -23.42 -2.45 23.78
CA ALA A 83 -22.18 -2.34 23.01
C ALA A 83 -21.30 -1.15 23.43
N PHE A 84 -21.90 -0.02 23.85
CA PHE A 84 -21.12 1.12 24.31
C PHE A 84 -20.84 1.02 25.81
N ARG A 85 -19.65 0.53 26.17
CA ARG A 85 -19.21 0.45 27.56
C ARG A 85 -18.08 1.46 27.79
N PRO A 86 -18.27 2.49 28.65
CA PRO A 86 -17.24 3.50 28.92
C PRO A 86 -15.87 2.95 29.31
N GLN A 87 -15.86 1.77 29.94
CA GLN A 87 -14.69 1.02 30.38
C GLN A 87 -13.76 0.63 29.23
N ASN A 88 -14.31 0.41 28.04
CA ASN A 88 -13.56 -0.03 26.87
C ASN A 88 -12.78 1.11 26.21
N TYR A 89 -13.10 2.37 26.56
CA TYR A 89 -12.56 3.55 25.91
C TYR A 89 -11.76 4.44 26.88
N LEU A 90 -12.04 4.36 28.19
CA LEU A 90 -11.31 5.07 29.23
C LEU A 90 -10.21 4.18 29.81
N THR A 91 -8.95 4.55 29.60
CA THR A 91 -7.79 3.78 30.12
C THR A 91 -7.49 4.13 31.57
N SER A 92 -7.62 5.41 31.92
CA SER A 92 -7.40 5.91 33.27
C SER A 92 -8.41 7.01 33.57
N VAL A 93 -8.78 7.10 34.85
CA VAL A 93 -9.63 8.16 35.38
C VAL A 93 -9.04 8.57 36.72
N LYS A 94 -8.81 9.86 36.90
CA LYS A 94 -8.26 10.47 38.10
C LYS A 94 -9.24 11.52 38.62
N VAL A 95 -9.61 11.41 39.89
CA VAL A 95 -10.33 12.49 40.60
C VAL A 95 -9.34 13.62 40.84
N LEU A 96 -9.64 14.79 40.31
CA LEU A 96 -8.84 15.99 40.54
C LEU A 96 -9.31 16.74 41.77
N ASP A 97 -10.63 16.84 41.93
CA ASP A 97 -11.26 17.54 43.05
C ASP A 97 -12.62 16.90 43.38
N GLU A 98 -12.98 16.92 44.66
CA GLU A 98 -14.29 16.52 45.15
C GLU A 98 -14.68 17.36 46.38
N ALA A 99 -15.88 17.94 46.35
CA ALA A 99 -16.35 18.82 47.41
C ALA A 99 -17.85 18.62 47.69
N LYS A 100 -18.22 18.77 48.96
CA LYS A 100 -19.62 18.88 49.38
C LYS A 100 -19.95 20.36 49.59
N THR A 101 -20.90 20.86 48.81
CA THR A 101 -21.38 22.24 48.92
C THR A 101 -22.87 22.21 49.24
N GLY A 102 -23.21 22.37 50.52
CA GLY A 102 -24.60 22.28 50.98
C GLY A 102 -25.25 20.91 50.70
N ASN A 103 -26.30 20.92 49.88
CA ASN A 103 -27.03 19.72 49.43
C ASN A 103 -26.56 19.19 48.06
N GLN A 104 -25.41 19.64 47.57
CA GLN A 104 -24.81 19.18 46.32
C GLN A 104 -23.44 18.56 46.56
N PHE A 105 -23.10 17.62 45.68
CA PHE A 105 -21.79 17.01 45.59
C PHE A 105 -21.16 17.43 44.25
N ALA A 106 -20.04 18.14 44.31
CA ALA A 106 -19.27 18.57 43.16
C ALA A 106 -18.05 17.66 42.97
N MET A 107 -17.75 17.31 41.73
CA MET A 107 -16.59 16.48 41.39
C MET A 107 -16.00 16.90 40.05
N THR A 108 -14.66 16.87 39.98
CA THR A 108 -13.88 17.08 38.76
C THR A 108 -13.07 15.82 38.46
N LEU A 109 -13.21 15.29 37.24
CA LEU A 109 -12.46 14.14 36.76
C LEU A 109 -11.55 14.53 35.60
N GLN A 110 -10.36 13.93 35.60
CA GLN A 110 -9.49 13.82 34.43
C GLN A 110 -9.56 12.39 33.91
N GLY A 111 -9.80 12.20 32.62
CA GLY A 111 -9.81 10.88 32.00
C GLY A 111 -8.93 10.81 30.76
N THR A 112 -8.21 9.71 30.60
CA THR A 112 -7.47 9.40 29.37
C THR A 112 -8.29 8.44 28.52
N VAL A 113 -8.60 8.87 27.29
CA VAL A 113 -9.41 8.13 26.32
C VAL A 113 -8.50 7.51 25.26
N GLN A 114 -8.74 6.25 24.94
CA GLN A 114 -8.18 5.59 23.76
C GLN A 114 -8.93 6.07 22.51
N VAL A 115 -8.28 6.90 21.71
CA VAL A 115 -8.88 7.52 20.53
C VAL A 115 -9.18 6.46 19.47
N ALA A 116 -8.24 5.55 19.19
CA ALA A 116 -8.39 4.58 18.10
C ALA A 116 -9.58 3.62 18.26
N PRO A 117 -9.80 2.93 19.41
CA PRO A 117 -10.96 2.07 19.62
C PRO A 117 -12.29 2.85 19.62
N LEU A 118 -12.28 4.08 20.15
CA LEU A 118 -13.47 4.95 20.11
C LEU A 118 -13.80 5.36 18.68
N ARG A 119 -12.79 5.74 17.89
CA ARG A 119 -12.92 6.02 16.46
C ARG A 119 -13.46 4.82 15.70
N GLU A 120 -12.93 3.62 15.94
CA GLU A 120 -13.39 2.37 15.31
C GLU A 120 -14.87 2.08 15.63
N TYR A 121 -15.29 2.33 16.88
CA TYR A 121 -16.69 2.21 17.26
C TYR A 121 -17.59 3.21 16.52
N LEU A 122 -17.20 4.48 16.45
CA LEU A 122 -17.93 5.52 15.72
C LEU A 122 -17.97 5.24 14.20
N GLN A 123 -16.89 4.66 13.64
CA GLN A 123 -16.86 4.19 12.24
C GLN A 123 -17.88 3.08 11.99
N LYS A 124 -18.03 2.12 12.91
CA LYS A 124 -19.06 1.08 12.83
C LYS A 124 -20.48 1.67 12.85
N LEU A 125 -20.64 2.81 13.51
CA LEU A 125 -21.88 3.60 13.50
C LEU A 125 -22.02 4.51 12.29
N LYS A 126 -21.07 4.48 11.34
CA LYS A 126 -21.19 5.21 10.09
C LYS A 126 -21.32 6.72 10.37
N LEU A 127 -20.35 7.29 11.09
CA LEU A 127 -20.30 8.72 11.42
C LEU A 127 -19.10 9.38 10.74
N ILE A 128 -19.26 10.65 10.32
CA ILE A 128 -18.20 11.48 9.73
C ILE A 128 -17.37 12.12 10.83
N PHE A 129 -16.06 12.02 10.67
CA PHE A 129 -15.08 12.71 11.47
C PHE A 129 -14.74 14.06 10.87
N LYS A 130 -14.42 15.05 11.71
CA LYS A 130 -14.01 16.39 11.26
C LYS A 130 -12.77 16.39 10.37
N GLU A 131 -11.96 15.35 10.47
CA GLU A 131 -10.74 15.16 9.66
C GLU A 131 -11.03 14.45 8.32
N ASP A 132 -12.23 13.90 8.14
CA ASP A 132 -12.57 13.23 6.90
C ASP A 132 -12.55 14.24 5.75
N PRO A 133 -12.19 13.81 4.54
CA PRO A 133 -12.11 14.70 3.39
C PRO A 133 -13.46 15.28 3.01
N TRP A 134 -13.42 16.47 2.39
CA TRP A 134 -14.57 17.07 1.73
C TRP A 134 -14.73 16.56 0.30
N TYR A 135 -15.97 16.50 -0.15
CA TYR A 135 -16.34 15.95 -1.46
C TYR A 135 -17.19 16.93 -2.25
N ASP A 136 -16.78 17.19 -3.48
CA ASP A 136 -17.60 17.96 -4.40
C ASP A 136 -18.74 17.11 -4.94
N VAL A 137 -19.93 17.70 -4.90
CA VAL A 137 -21.18 17.08 -5.31
C VAL A 137 -21.92 18.07 -6.21
N SER A 138 -22.42 17.59 -7.35
CA SER A 138 -23.38 18.38 -8.12
C SER A 138 -24.80 17.97 -7.76
N PHE A 139 -25.61 18.98 -7.51
CA PHE A 139 -27.02 18.85 -7.22
C PHE A 139 -27.78 19.27 -8.47
N ILE A 140 -28.26 18.27 -9.20
CA ILE A 140 -28.99 18.41 -10.46
C ILE A 140 -30.46 18.42 -10.11
N VAL A 141 -31.16 19.44 -10.58
CA VAL A 141 -32.58 19.63 -10.32
C VAL A 141 -33.30 19.71 -11.65
N GLU A 142 -34.45 19.07 -11.73
CA GLU A 142 -35.38 19.29 -12.84
C GLU A 142 -35.69 20.79 -13.00
N GLU A 143 -35.53 21.31 -14.21
CA GLU A 143 -35.49 22.75 -14.50
C GLU A 143 -36.70 23.53 -13.97
N ASP A 144 -37.87 22.89 -13.94
CA ASP A 144 -39.14 23.50 -13.56
C ASP A 144 -39.36 23.61 -12.03
N LEU A 145 -38.49 23.02 -11.21
CA LEU A 145 -38.61 23.05 -9.75
C LEU A 145 -38.07 24.34 -9.11
N GLN A 146 -37.25 25.13 -9.83
CA GLN A 146 -36.68 26.42 -9.38
C GLN A 146 -36.18 26.41 -7.93
N LEU A 147 -35.50 25.35 -7.52
CA LEU A 147 -35.06 25.18 -6.14
C LEU A 147 -33.85 26.03 -5.80
N SER A 148 -33.70 26.34 -4.51
CA SER A 148 -32.47 26.90 -3.95
C SER A 148 -31.75 25.83 -3.14
N ILE A 149 -30.46 25.65 -3.41
CA ILE A 149 -29.56 24.75 -2.68
C ILE A 149 -29.12 25.31 -1.31
N ALA A 150 -29.26 26.61 -1.06
CA ALA A 150 -28.78 27.26 0.16
C ALA A 150 -29.30 26.63 1.47
N PRO A 151 -30.59 26.26 1.59
CA PRO A 151 -31.11 25.59 2.80
C PRO A 151 -30.52 24.19 3.03
N PHE A 152 -30.08 23.53 1.95
CA PHE A 152 -29.49 22.20 2.03
C PHE A 152 -28.00 22.25 2.35
N GLN A 153 -27.30 23.31 1.93
CA GLN A 153 -25.84 23.42 2.05
C GLN A 153 -25.32 23.30 3.48
N GLN A 154 -26.03 23.86 4.46
CA GLN A 154 -25.67 23.67 5.87
C GLN A 154 -25.75 22.19 6.28
N ARG A 155 -26.75 21.45 5.78
CA ARG A 155 -26.93 20.03 6.09
C ARG A 155 -25.88 19.18 5.40
N PHE A 156 -25.60 19.44 4.13
CA PHE A 156 -24.56 18.77 3.35
C PHE A 156 -23.16 19.00 3.92
N GLY A 157 -22.90 20.20 4.47
CA GLY A 157 -21.65 20.51 5.15
C GLY A 157 -21.39 19.65 6.39
N LEU A 158 -22.43 19.23 7.13
CA LEU A 158 -22.28 18.26 8.23
C LEU A 158 -21.73 16.92 7.75
N PHE A 159 -21.94 16.59 6.47
CA PHE A 159 -21.46 15.36 5.85
C PHE A 159 -20.25 15.59 4.94
N HIS A 160 -19.55 16.72 5.12
CA HIS A 160 -18.39 17.11 4.32
C HIS A 160 -18.66 17.13 2.82
N LEU A 161 -19.90 17.43 2.42
CA LEU A 161 -20.28 17.58 1.02
C LEU A 161 -20.27 19.06 0.64
N ASN A 162 -19.44 19.41 -0.34
CA ASN A 162 -19.42 20.70 -0.98
C ASN A 162 -20.34 20.65 -2.21
N ILE A 163 -21.41 21.44 -2.19
CA ILE A 163 -22.35 21.47 -3.30
C ILE A 163 -21.86 22.50 -4.31
N LYS A 164 -21.62 22.05 -5.53
CA LYS A 164 -21.41 22.93 -6.68
C LYS A 164 -22.70 23.68 -7.02
N PRO A 165 -22.63 24.79 -7.79
CA PRO A 165 -23.82 25.48 -8.26
C PRO A 165 -24.85 24.50 -8.82
N GLN A 166 -26.12 24.78 -8.52
CA GLN A 166 -27.21 23.95 -9.00
C GLN A 166 -27.23 23.96 -10.52
N GLU A 167 -27.28 22.76 -11.09
CA GLU A 167 -27.43 22.56 -12.52
C GLU A 167 -28.88 22.17 -12.80
N ALA A 168 -29.47 22.81 -13.82
CA ALA A 168 -30.83 22.51 -14.25
C ALA A 168 -30.79 21.51 -15.39
N LEU A 169 -31.63 20.48 -15.32
CA LEU A 169 -31.81 19.49 -16.38
C LEU A 169 -33.26 19.50 -16.84
N SER A 170 -33.50 19.61 -18.14
CA SER A 170 -34.86 19.66 -18.66
C SER A 170 -35.54 18.30 -18.50
N SER A 171 -36.84 18.31 -18.20
CA SER A 171 -37.64 17.09 -18.05
C SER A 171 -37.63 16.23 -19.31
N PHE A 172 -37.58 16.87 -20.49
CA PHE A 172 -37.47 16.18 -21.78
C PHE A 172 -36.17 15.38 -21.90
N VAL A 173 -35.03 15.96 -21.49
CA VAL A 173 -33.76 15.25 -21.51
C VAL A 173 -33.83 14.03 -20.60
N LEU A 174 -34.35 14.20 -19.38
CA LEU A 174 -34.55 13.08 -18.44
C LEU A 174 -35.40 11.94 -19.01
N GLU A 175 -36.47 12.26 -19.74
CA GLU A 175 -37.30 11.28 -20.41
C GLU A 175 -36.55 10.52 -21.53
N GLU A 176 -35.69 11.21 -22.29
CA GLU A 176 -34.85 10.59 -23.32
C GLU A 176 -33.78 9.65 -22.76
N MET A 177 -33.17 10.00 -21.61
CA MET A 177 -32.16 9.15 -20.94
C MET A 177 -32.76 7.82 -20.44
N GLY A 178 -34.07 7.79 -20.22
CA GLY A 178 -34.81 6.62 -19.73
C GLY A 178 -34.60 6.32 -18.25
N ASP A 179 -35.29 5.29 -17.76
CA ASP A 179 -35.30 4.94 -16.34
C ASP A 179 -34.15 4.01 -15.90
N ASP A 180 -33.38 3.47 -16.85
CA ASP A 180 -32.27 2.56 -16.55
C ASP A 180 -31.21 3.28 -15.71
N PRO A 181 -30.95 2.85 -14.45
CA PRO A 181 -30.07 3.58 -13.55
C PRO A 181 -28.62 3.67 -14.02
N LYS A 182 -28.16 2.73 -14.85
CA LYS A 182 -26.77 2.68 -15.31
C LYS A 182 -26.59 3.59 -16.51
N LEU A 183 -27.48 3.51 -17.49
CA LEU A 183 -27.46 4.41 -18.66
C LEU A 183 -27.60 5.87 -18.22
N LEU A 184 -28.57 6.14 -17.35
CA LEU A 184 -28.76 7.47 -16.78
C LEU A 184 -27.50 7.97 -16.05
N ALA A 185 -26.83 7.11 -15.26
CA ALA A 185 -25.59 7.50 -14.61
C ALA A 185 -24.48 7.84 -15.61
N GLU A 186 -24.30 7.01 -16.66
CA GLU A 186 -23.30 7.22 -17.71
C GLU A 186 -23.53 8.56 -18.43
N GLU A 187 -24.77 8.88 -18.79
CA GLU A 187 -25.12 10.15 -19.45
C GLU A 187 -24.96 11.36 -18.52
N LEU A 188 -25.38 11.25 -17.26
CA LEU A 188 -25.18 12.32 -16.29
C LEU A 188 -23.69 12.59 -16.03
N PHE A 189 -22.86 11.55 -15.90
CA PHE A 189 -21.41 11.76 -15.75
C PHE A 189 -20.71 12.16 -17.04
N PHE A 190 -21.32 11.95 -18.21
CA PHE A 190 -20.85 12.55 -19.46
C PHE A 190 -21.09 14.08 -19.48
N LEU A 191 -22.25 14.53 -19.00
CA LEU A 191 -22.58 15.96 -18.88
C LEU A 191 -21.81 16.66 -17.77
N TYR A 192 -21.51 15.95 -16.69
CA TYR A 192 -20.90 16.49 -15.47
C TYR A 192 -19.62 15.72 -15.09
N PRO A 193 -18.60 15.67 -15.98
CA PRO A 193 -17.47 14.75 -15.88
C PRO A 193 -16.55 15.04 -14.69
N GLU A 194 -16.53 16.24 -14.16
CA GLU A 194 -15.71 16.62 -13.01
C GLU A 194 -16.28 16.18 -11.65
N ASN A 195 -17.48 15.58 -11.63
CA ASN A 195 -18.19 15.23 -10.40
C ASN A 195 -18.06 13.75 -10.06
N GLN A 196 -17.90 13.47 -8.77
CA GLN A 196 -17.74 12.11 -8.26
C GLN A 196 -19.08 11.53 -7.76
N ILE A 197 -19.95 12.41 -7.25
CA ILE A 197 -21.34 12.10 -6.91
C ILE A 197 -22.27 13.10 -7.58
N LEU A 198 -23.38 12.58 -8.10
CA LEU A 198 -24.51 13.38 -8.55
C LEU A 198 -25.73 13.06 -7.71
N PHE A 199 -26.43 14.11 -7.27
CA PHE A 199 -27.75 14.03 -6.70
C PHE A 199 -28.70 14.55 -7.75
N LEU A 200 -29.58 13.69 -8.24
CA LEU A 200 -30.63 14.06 -9.16
C LEU A 200 -31.94 14.16 -8.38
N LEU A 201 -32.55 15.34 -8.38
CA LEU A 201 -33.86 15.60 -7.81
C LEU A 201 -34.90 15.76 -8.93
N GLU A 202 -35.84 14.84 -8.95
CA GLU A 202 -36.89 14.69 -9.97
C GLU A 202 -38.25 14.93 -9.30
N ALA A 203 -39.15 15.65 -9.95
CA ALA A 203 -40.55 15.65 -9.57
C ALA A 203 -41.29 14.51 -10.29
N GLN A 204 -42.14 13.82 -9.55
CA GLN A 204 -43.08 12.86 -10.13
C GLN A 204 -44.47 13.46 -10.13
N ARG A 205 -45.10 13.44 -11.30
CA ARG A 205 -46.41 14.01 -11.59
C ARG A 205 -47.33 12.92 -12.12
N GLU A 206 -48.60 12.95 -11.74
CA GLU A 206 -49.66 12.17 -12.34
C GLU A 206 -49.86 12.65 -13.78
N THR A 207 -50.13 11.72 -14.70
CA THR A 207 -50.11 11.97 -16.14
C THR A 207 -50.93 13.22 -16.52
N GLN A 208 -50.28 14.23 -17.12
CA GLN A 208 -50.84 15.54 -17.54
C GLN A 208 -51.11 16.58 -16.43
N SER A 209 -50.74 16.30 -15.18
CA SER A 209 -50.83 17.29 -14.09
C SER A 209 -49.59 18.18 -14.02
N GLU A 210 -49.78 19.49 -13.86
CA GLU A 210 -48.69 20.41 -13.46
C GLU A 210 -48.35 20.29 -11.97
N MET A 211 -49.18 19.57 -11.20
CA MET A 211 -48.98 19.39 -9.77
C MET A 211 -47.97 18.27 -9.51
N ILE A 212 -47.16 18.46 -8.48
CA ILE A 212 -46.14 17.52 -8.03
C ILE A 212 -46.74 16.62 -6.96
N ASP A 213 -46.82 15.32 -7.22
CA ASP A 213 -47.31 14.32 -6.26
C ASP A 213 -46.21 13.82 -5.34
N SER A 214 -44.99 13.74 -5.85
CA SER A 214 -43.83 13.34 -5.05
C SER A 214 -42.52 13.87 -5.61
N LEU A 215 -41.49 13.87 -4.76
CA LEU A 215 -40.11 14.14 -5.14
C LEU A 215 -39.29 12.87 -5.06
N LYS A 216 -38.49 12.58 -6.09
CA LYS A 216 -37.56 11.47 -6.12
C LYS A 216 -36.13 12.00 -6.12
N ILE A 217 -35.30 11.50 -5.20
CA ILE A 217 -33.87 11.78 -5.15
C ILE A 217 -33.12 10.51 -5.52
N ARG A 218 -32.33 10.58 -6.58
CA ARG A 218 -31.40 9.52 -6.99
C ARG A 218 -29.97 9.98 -6.74
N ILE A 219 -29.14 9.08 -6.25
CA ILE A 219 -27.74 9.35 -5.94
C ILE A 219 -26.88 8.43 -6.79
N PHE A 220 -26.01 9.00 -7.61
CA PHE A 220 -25.14 8.26 -8.53
C PHE A 220 -23.67 8.44 -8.18
N ARG A 221 -22.86 7.43 -8.50
CA ARG A 221 -21.41 7.45 -8.32
C ARG A 221 -20.68 7.22 -9.64
N ARG A 222 -19.68 8.05 -9.92
CA ARG A 222 -18.94 8.01 -11.18
C ARG A 222 -18.15 6.71 -11.37
N ALA A 223 -17.44 6.29 -10.32
CA ALA A 223 -16.44 5.21 -10.37
C ALA A 223 -16.95 3.89 -11.00
N ASP A 224 -18.26 3.62 -10.92
CA ASP A 224 -18.86 2.42 -11.50
C ASP A 224 -20.26 2.64 -12.11
N GLY A 225 -20.65 3.90 -12.31
CA GLY A 225 -21.96 4.25 -12.85
C GLY A 225 -23.15 3.70 -12.04
N GLN A 226 -22.96 3.38 -10.76
CA GLN A 226 -24.04 2.80 -9.95
C GLN A 226 -24.91 3.87 -9.30
N GLN A 227 -26.22 3.63 -9.30
CA GLN A 227 -27.16 4.29 -8.41
C GLN A 227 -27.01 3.75 -6.98
N LEU A 228 -26.44 4.57 -6.10
CA LEU A 228 -26.21 4.23 -4.70
C LEU A 228 -27.52 4.11 -3.91
N ASN A 229 -28.47 4.98 -4.23
CA ASN A 229 -29.75 5.09 -3.55
C ASN A 229 -30.81 5.78 -4.44
N SER A 230 -32.08 5.50 -4.16
CA SER A 230 -33.23 6.19 -4.75
C SER A 230 -34.33 6.27 -3.72
N ILE A 231 -34.83 7.47 -3.47
CA ILE A 231 -35.81 7.73 -2.41
C ILE A 231 -36.90 8.62 -2.96
N THR A 232 -38.14 8.21 -2.78
CA THR A 232 -39.32 8.99 -3.15
C THR A 232 -40.02 9.51 -1.89
N TRP A 233 -40.38 10.80 -1.90
CA TRP A 233 -41.18 11.44 -0.88
C TRP A 233 -42.48 11.96 -1.47
N SER A 234 -43.59 11.31 -1.10
CA SER A 234 -44.93 11.68 -1.55
C SER A 234 -45.54 12.78 -0.68
N PHE A 235 -46.18 13.74 -1.32
CA PHE A 235 -46.98 14.76 -0.66
C PHE A 235 -48.35 14.19 -0.30
N SER A 236 -48.91 14.62 0.83
CA SER A 236 -50.28 14.24 1.22
C SER A 236 -51.34 14.86 0.30
N THR A 237 -51.00 15.99 -0.31
CA THR A 237 -51.78 16.71 -1.30
C THR A 237 -50.80 17.18 -2.36
N PRO A 238 -51.05 16.95 -3.66
CA PRO A 238 -50.18 17.43 -4.72
C PRO A 238 -49.98 18.94 -4.60
N ILE A 239 -48.77 19.42 -4.86
CA ILE A 239 -48.41 20.84 -4.69
C ILE A 239 -47.97 21.46 -6.01
N ALA A 240 -48.17 22.76 -6.17
CA ALA A 240 -47.64 23.46 -7.34
C ALA A 240 -46.11 23.60 -7.26
N PRO A 241 -45.36 23.65 -8.38
CA PRO A 241 -43.91 23.87 -8.38
C PRO A 241 -43.47 25.13 -7.62
N SER A 242 -44.28 26.19 -7.66
CA SER A 242 -44.04 27.44 -6.93
C SER A 242 -44.16 27.31 -5.40
N GLU A 243 -44.88 26.31 -4.91
CA GLU A 243 -45.04 26.01 -3.48
C GLU A 243 -43.93 25.09 -2.94
N LEU A 244 -43.16 24.49 -3.84
CA LEU A 244 -42.12 23.52 -3.52
C LEU A 244 -41.03 24.10 -2.61
N PRO A 245 -40.46 25.31 -2.85
CA PRO A 245 -39.45 25.87 -1.96
C PRO A 245 -39.96 26.03 -0.52
N THR A 246 -41.19 26.54 -0.35
CA THR A 246 -41.81 26.73 0.97
C THR A 246 -42.10 25.40 1.65
N THR A 247 -42.58 24.41 0.90
CA THR A 247 -42.85 23.06 1.41
C THR A 247 -41.56 22.36 1.83
N LEU A 248 -40.47 22.56 1.09
CA LEU A 248 -39.15 22.02 1.43
C LEU A 248 -38.56 22.65 2.69
N MET A 249 -38.77 23.96 2.92
CA MET A 249 -38.32 24.61 4.17
C MET A 249 -39.01 24.03 5.42
N ASN A 250 -40.26 23.60 5.26
CA ASN A 250 -41.08 23.02 6.33
C ASN A 250 -40.96 21.49 6.43
N LEU A 251 -39.96 20.91 5.76
CA LEU A 251 -39.77 19.48 5.73
C LEU A 251 -39.62 18.86 7.12
N PRO A 252 -40.32 17.74 7.38
CA PRO A 252 -40.11 16.96 8.59
C PRO A 252 -38.63 16.57 8.72
N SER A 253 -38.15 16.45 9.96
CA SER A 253 -36.80 15.97 10.28
C SER A 253 -36.43 14.66 9.58
N LYS A 254 -37.43 13.81 9.24
CA LYS A 254 -37.26 12.59 8.44
C LYS A 254 -36.77 12.84 7.01
N PHE A 255 -37.20 13.91 6.35
CA PHE A 255 -36.67 14.25 5.01
C PHE A 255 -35.27 14.84 5.11
N LYS A 256 -35.00 15.65 6.14
CA LYS A 256 -33.64 16.15 6.42
C LYS A 256 -32.67 15.01 6.75
N ALA A 257 -33.18 13.89 7.27
CA ALA A 257 -32.42 12.65 7.44
C ALA A 257 -32.13 11.91 6.13
N LEU A 258 -32.81 12.23 5.02
CA LEU A 258 -32.46 11.69 3.69
C LEU A 258 -31.10 12.21 3.22
N PHE A 259 -30.71 13.42 3.65
CA PHE A 259 -29.37 13.94 3.42
C PHE A 259 -28.38 13.51 4.52
N SER A 260 -28.61 12.37 5.18
CA SER A 260 -27.72 11.86 6.23
C SER A 260 -26.71 10.83 5.72
N PHE A 261 -25.63 10.64 6.48
CA PHE A 261 -24.55 9.68 6.20
C PHE A 261 -25.04 8.27 5.84
N ASN A 262 -26.09 7.79 6.52
CA ASN A 262 -26.66 6.46 6.28
C ASN A 262 -27.22 6.33 4.86
N THR A 263 -27.75 7.41 4.30
CA THR A 263 -28.28 7.48 2.95
C THR A 263 -27.17 7.51 1.90
N LEU A 264 -26.06 8.17 2.23
CA LEU A 264 -24.94 8.42 1.33
C LEU A 264 -23.98 7.24 1.16
N LYS A 265 -24.06 6.25 2.06
CA LYS A 265 -23.16 5.08 2.07
C LYS A 265 -21.70 5.50 1.87
N VAL A 266 -21.17 6.37 2.72
CA VAL A 266 -19.81 6.93 2.55
C VAL A 266 -18.72 5.83 2.50
N ASP A 267 -18.93 4.67 3.10
CA ASP A 267 -18.06 3.51 2.91
C ASP A 267 -17.93 3.11 1.41
N ALA A 268 -19.01 3.25 0.65
CA ALA A 268 -19.03 3.09 -0.81
C ALA A 268 -18.43 4.30 -1.53
N TYR A 269 -18.42 5.48 -0.91
CA TYR A 269 -17.71 6.66 -1.40
C TYR A 269 -16.18 6.48 -1.31
N ASP A 270 -15.66 5.95 -0.20
CA ASP A 270 -14.23 5.65 -0.06
C ASP A 270 -13.76 4.50 -0.97
N VAL A 271 -14.69 3.64 -1.38
CA VAL A 271 -14.49 2.68 -2.49
C VAL A 271 -14.47 3.39 -3.84
N GLY A 272 -15.21 4.50 -4.02
CA GLY A 272 -15.22 5.33 -5.22
C GLY A 272 -13.96 6.16 -5.45
N ARG A 273 -13.16 6.43 -4.40
CA ARG A 273 -11.81 7.01 -4.54
C ARG A 273 -10.81 6.07 -5.17
N ARG A 274 -11.13 4.78 -5.21
CA ARG A 274 -10.25 3.74 -5.65
C ARG A 274 -10.58 3.39 -7.07
N GLU A 275 -10.09 4.22 -7.99
CA GLU A 275 -10.16 3.89 -9.39
C GLU A 275 -9.26 2.66 -9.63
N ASN A 276 -9.85 1.66 -10.27
CA ASN A 276 -9.11 0.49 -10.72
C ASN A 276 -8.62 0.79 -12.13
N TYR A 277 -7.30 0.86 -12.29
CA TYR A 277 -6.69 1.03 -13.60
C TYR A 277 -6.00 -0.25 -14.04
N LEU A 278 -5.92 -0.43 -15.35
CA LEU A 278 -4.94 -1.33 -15.94
C LEU A 278 -3.68 -0.53 -16.27
N LEU A 279 -2.58 -0.89 -15.61
CA LEU A 279 -1.27 -0.32 -15.85
C LEU A 279 -0.44 -1.29 -16.70
N HIS A 280 -0.18 -0.90 -17.93
CA HIS A 280 0.65 -1.62 -18.89
C HIS A 280 2.08 -1.11 -18.83
N VAL A 281 3.03 -1.99 -18.49
CA VAL A 281 4.43 -1.62 -18.26
C VAL A 281 5.34 -2.39 -19.19
N GLU A 282 5.99 -1.65 -20.09
CA GLU A 282 7.05 -2.15 -20.96
C GLU A 282 8.44 -1.88 -20.35
N GLY A 283 9.47 -2.59 -20.84
CA GLY A 283 10.85 -2.40 -20.40
C GLY A 283 11.27 -3.17 -19.14
N LEU A 284 10.37 -3.95 -18.54
CA LEU A 284 10.66 -4.85 -17.41
C LEU A 284 11.12 -6.24 -17.90
N ALA A 285 12.23 -6.28 -18.64
CA ALA A 285 12.75 -7.46 -19.31
C ALA A 285 13.08 -8.64 -18.38
N THR A 286 13.40 -8.37 -17.11
CA THR A 286 13.79 -9.41 -16.14
C THR A 286 12.85 -9.47 -14.93
N ALA A 287 12.79 -10.64 -14.28
CA ALA A 287 12.05 -10.79 -13.02
C ALA A 287 12.55 -9.84 -11.92
N TYR A 288 13.85 -9.52 -11.95
CA TYR A 288 14.44 -8.56 -11.01
C TYR A 288 13.94 -7.14 -11.26
N GLN A 289 13.93 -6.67 -12.51
CA GLN A 289 13.38 -5.34 -12.85
C GLN A 289 11.91 -5.25 -12.44
N ARG A 290 11.10 -6.30 -12.67
CA ARG A 290 9.70 -6.35 -12.19
C ARG A 290 9.61 -6.22 -10.68
N PHE A 291 10.39 -7.00 -9.94
CA PHE A 291 10.43 -6.92 -8.48
C PHE A 291 10.81 -5.50 -7.99
N ILE A 292 11.81 -4.86 -8.62
CA ILE A 292 12.18 -3.50 -8.25
C ILE A 292 11.08 -2.51 -8.60
N PHE A 293 10.44 -2.64 -9.76
CA PHE A 293 9.30 -1.81 -10.15
C PHE A 293 8.15 -1.93 -9.13
N GLU A 294 7.74 -3.15 -8.79
CA GLU A 294 6.67 -3.41 -7.81
C GLU A 294 7.00 -2.83 -6.43
N THR A 295 8.25 -3.00 -5.96
CA THR A 295 8.62 -2.59 -4.60
C THR A 295 9.01 -1.12 -4.47
N LYS A 296 9.65 -0.53 -5.49
CA LYS A 296 10.23 0.83 -5.46
C LYS A 296 9.42 1.85 -6.23
N VAL A 297 8.44 1.42 -7.01
CA VAL A 297 7.54 2.30 -7.76
C VAL A 297 6.13 2.10 -7.23
N LEU A 298 5.52 0.93 -7.45
CA LEU A 298 4.11 0.71 -7.09
C LEU A 298 3.87 0.75 -5.58
N LYS A 299 4.58 -0.10 -4.81
CA LYS A 299 4.40 -0.19 -3.35
C LYS A 299 4.92 1.04 -2.60
N ALA A 300 5.89 1.75 -3.18
CA ALA A 300 6.45 2.96 -2.58
C ALA A 300 5.49 4.16 -2.74
N ASP A 301 4.64 4.14 -3.76
CA ASP A 301 3.65 5.18 -3.99
C ASP A 301 2.42 4.97 -3.11
N ARG A 302 2.27 5.82 -2.08
CA ARG A 302 1.11 5.80 -1.16
C ARG A 302 -0.23 6.01 -1.86
N ARG A 303 -0.21 6.53 -3.08
CA ARG A 303 -1.42 6.76 -3.89
C ARG A 303 -1.87 5.49 -4.59
N ILE A 304 -1.06 4.43 -4.63
CA ILE A 304 -1.39 3.09 -5.13
C ILE A 304 -1.47 2.12 -3.93
N PRO A 305 -2.56 2.14 -3.14
CA PRO A 305 -2.69 1.26 -1.97
C PRO A 305 -2.65 -0.24 -2.29
N LYS A 306 -3.02 -0.64 -3.52
CA LYS A 306 -3.05 -2.04 -3.93
C LYS A 306 -2.67 -2.18 -5.39
N HIS A 307 -1.94 -3.24 -5.72
CA HIS A 307 -1.65 -3.66 -7.08
C HIS A 307 -1.67 -5.19 -7.16
N LEU A 308 -2.02 -5.71 -8.33
CA LEU A 308 -2.00 -7.14 -8.65
C LEU A 308 -1.47 -7.32 -10.07
N LEU A 309 -0.47 -8.17 -10.26
CA LEU A 309 -0.03 -8.56 -11.60
C LEU A 309 -1.16 -9.38 -12.26
N SER A 310 -1.81 -8.80 -13.26
CA SER A 310 -2.95 -9.39 -13.97
C SER A 310 -2.56 -10.05 -15.29
N GLY A 311 -1.42 -9.67 -15.87
CA GLY A 311 -0.89 -10.25 -17.11
C GLY A 311 0.63 -10.14 -17.22
N LEU A 312 1.26 -11.10 -17.89
CA LEU A 312 2.70 -11.10 -18.15
C LEU A 312 3.01 -11.68 -19.53
N SER A 313 3.75 -10.92 -20.34
CA SER A 313 4.27 -11.35 -21.64
C SER A 313 5.78 -11.08 -21.74
N LEU A 314 6.40 -11.47 -22.85
CA LEU A 314 7.81 -11.18 -23.13
C LEU A 314 8.10 -9.67 -23.27
N LYS A 315 7.10 -8.86 -23.62
CA LYS A 315 7.27 -7.43 -23.92
C LYS A 315 6.73 -6.52 -22.81
N GLN A 316 5.73 -7.00 -22.07
CA GLN A 316 4.91 -6.16 -21.20
C GLN A 316 4.42 -6.94 -19.97
N ALA A 317 4.36 -6.25 -18.83
CA ALA A 317 3.64 -6.68 -17.63
C ALA A 317 2.39 -5.79 -17.46
N THR A 318 1.26 -6.40 -17.10
CA THR A 318 0.00 -5.69 -16.86
C THR A 318 -0.36 -5.81 -15.38
N TYR A 319 -0.65 -4.68 -14.75
CA TYR A 319 -1.03 -4.59 -13.35
C TYR A 319 -2.45 -4.04 -13.23
N ALA A 320 -3.33 -4.76 -12.55
CA ALA A 320 -4.55 -4.18 -12.01
C ALA A 320 -4.16 -3.37 -10.76
N ILE A 321 -4.20 -2.05 -10.86
CA ILE A 321 -3.85 -1.15 -9.76
C ILE A 321 -5.09 -0.48 -9.21
N GLN A 322 -5.10 -0.30 -7.90
CA GLN A 322 -6.12 0.47 -7.20
C GLN A 322 -5.44 1.74 -6.72
N ALA A 323 -5.87 2.90 -7.22
CA ALA A 323 -5.25 4.19 -6.92
C ALA A 323 -6.23 5.17 -6.28
N ASN A 324 -5.73 6.01 -5.39
CA ASN A 324 -6.48 7.06 -4.68
C ASN A 324 -6.44 8.42 -5.40
N ILE A 325 -6.08 8.42 -6.68
CA ILE A 325 -5.92 9.62 -7.52
C ILE A 325 -6.37 9.31 -8.95
N GLU A 326 -6.79 10.35 -9.68
CA GLU A 326 -7.17 10.25 -11.10
C GLU A 326 -6.00 9.80 -11.99
N ILE A 327 -6.31 9.12 -13.09
CA ILE A 327 -5.32 8.49 -13.97
C ILE A 327 -4.33 9.50 -14.56
N THR A 328 -4.78 10.72 -14.90
CA THR A 328 -3.91 11.80 -15.41
C THR A 328 -2.95 12.32 -14.34
N ALA A 329 -3.40 12.39 -13.08
CA ALA A 329 -2.54 12.77 -11.96
C ALA A 329 -1.55 11.66 -11.60
N LEU A 330 -1.97 10.39 -11.74
CA LEU A 330 -1.11 9.23 -11.58
C LEU A 330 -0.01 9.21 -12.64
N ALA A 331 -0.37 9.39 -13.91
CA ALA A 331 0.53 9.49 -15.05
C ALA A 331 1.64 10.54 -14.80
N LYS A 332 1.26 11.79 -14.53
CA LYS A 332 2.19 12.90 -14.22
C LYS A 332 3.11 12.61 -13.05
N SER A 333 2.67 11.75 -12.14
CA SER A 333 3.45 11.43 -10.96
C SER A 333 4.44 10.29 -11.17
N LEU A 334 4.14 9.36 -12.07
CA LEU A 334 5.07 8.35 -12.54
C LEU A 334 6.17 8.99 -13.40
N GLU A 335 5.89 10.10 -14.08
CA GLU A 335 6.92 10.89 -14.80
C GLU A 335 7.95 11.58 -13.89
N ARG A 336 7.72 11.62 -12.57
CA ARG A 336 8.69 12.19 -11.63
C ARG A 336 9.98 11.37 -11.61
N GLU A 337 11.08 12.04 -11.30
CA GLU A 337 12.38 11.40 -11.22
C GLU A 337 12.37 10.23 -10.22
N ASN A 338 12.65 9.04 -10.72
CA ASN A 338 12.82 7.83 -9.93
C ASN A 338 14.29 7.39 -9.97
N ALA A 339 14.81 6.94 -8.83
CA ALA A 339 16.21 6.50 -8.71
C ALA A 339 16.53 5.21 -9.49
N TYR A 340 15.51 4.44 -9.85
CA TYR A 340 15.64 3.12 -10.46
C TYR A 340 15.20 3.07 -11.92
N PHE A 341 14.30 3.97 -12.34
CA PHE A 341 13.75 3.99 -13.70
C PHE A 341 13.63 5.43 -14.23
N ASP A 342 13.80 5.59 -15.53
CA ASP A 342 13.16 6.66 -16.30
C ASP A 342 11.83 6.15 -16.82
N PHE A 343 10.82 7.01 -16.84
CA PHE A 343 9.50 6.65 -17.33
C PHE A 343 9.14 7.51 -18.54
N ILE A 344 8.64 6.87 -19.58
CA ILE A 344 7.93 7.53 -20.67
C ILE A 344 6.48 7.07 -20.55
N VAL A 345 5.60 8.01 -20.20
CA VAL A 345 4.17 7.74 -20.00
C VAL A 345 3.44 8.10 -21.29
N THR A 346 2.60 7.19 -21.80
CA THR A 346 1.72 7.51 -22.94
C THR A 346 0.48 8.24 -22.43
N GLU A 347 -0.22 8.95 -23.32
CA GLU A 347 -1.49 9.57 -22.97
C GLU A 347 -2.45 8.52 -22.36
N PRO A 348 -3.03 8.79 -21.18
CA PRO A 348 -3.93 7.86 -20.52
C PRO A 348 -5.25 7.74 -21.29
N ASP A 349 -5.81 6.53 -21.33
CA ASP A 349 -7.16 6.25 -21.81
C ASP A 349 -8.10 5.98 -20.62
N LEU A 350 -9.41 5.88 -20.85
CA LEU A 350 -10.43 5.60 -19.83
C LEU A 350 -10.14 4.28 -19.10
N GLY A 351 -9.51 4.38 -17.93
CA GLY A 351 -9.19 3.25 -17.07
C GLY A 351 -7.87 2.54 -17.39
N GLU A 352 -7.12 2.98 -18.41
CA GLU A 352 -5.87 2.33 -18.84
C GLU A 352 -4.70 3.32 -18.92
N LEU A 353 -3.55 2.90 -18.41
CA LEU A 353 -2.31 3.67 -18.43
C LEU A 353 -1.19 2.80 -18.98
N SER A 354 -0.50 3.27 -20.03
CA SER A 354 0.68 2.59 -20.56
C SER A 354 1.95 3.39 -20.27
N ILE A 355 3.00 2.70 -19.84
CA ILE A 355 4.31 3.28 -19.54
C ILE A 355 5.44 2.41 -20.10
N LEU A 356 6.50 3.07 -20.55
CA LEU A 356 7.79 2.44 -20.81
C LEU A 356 8.75 2.76 -19.66
N ALA A 357 9.16 1.72 -18.93
CA ALA A 357 10.09 1.81 -17.81
C ALA A 357 11.52 1.50 -18.27
N ILE A 358 12.38 2.52 -18.32
CA ILE A 358 13.79 2.40 -18.73
C ILE A 358 14.64 2.29 -17.47
N TRP A 359 15.27 1.14 -17.24
CA TRP A 359 16.05 0.86 -16.04
C TRP A 359 17.32 1.73 -15.92
N LYS A 360 17.50 2.43 -14.79
CA LYS A 360 18.64 3.33 -14.50
C LYS A 360 19.84 2.69 -13.80
N GLY A 361 19.73 1.43 -13.39
CA GLY A 361 20.69 0.83 -12.47
C GLY A 361 22.12 0.82 -13.03
N LYS A 362 22.97 1.76 -12.57
CA LYS A 362 24.43 1.66 -12.71
C LYS A 362 24.89 0.51 -11.82
N THR A 363 25.31 -0.60 -12.43
CA THR A 363 26.04 -1.65 -11.74
C THR A 363 27.43 -1.10 -11.39
N GLN A 364 27.69 -0.80 -10.12
CA GLN A 364 29.05 -0.56 -9.64
C GLN A 364 29.53 -1.84 -8.94
N PRO A 365 30.16 -2.78 -9.67
CA PRO A 365 30.74 -3.96 -9.05
C PRO A 365 31.75 -3.54 -7.99
N ARG A 366 31.70 -4.19 -6.82
CA ARG A 366 32.68 -3.99 -5.75
C ARG A 366 33.90 -4.84 -6.04
N GLN A 367 35.09 -4.32 -5.75
CA GLN A 367 36.29 -5.16 -5.74
C GLN A 367 36.17 -6.18 -4.59
N ALA A 368 36.52 -7.43 -4.87
CA ALA A 368 36.66 -8.44 -3.83
C ALA A 368 37.82 -8.08 -2.89
N GLU A 369 37.73 -8.49 -1.63
CA GLU A 369 38.75 -8.20 -0.62
C GLU A 369 39.93 -9.16 -0.76
N LEU A 370 41.14 -8.73 -0.37
CA LEU A 370 42.30 -9.63 -0.37
C LEU A 370 42.11 -10.73 0.67
N TRP A 371 42.30 -11.98 0.24
CA TRP A 371 42.18 -13.10 1.15
C TRP A 371 43.32 -13.11 2.18
N GLN A 372 42.96 -13.37 3.43
CA GLN A 372 43.92 -13.59 4.52
C GLN A 372 44.02 -15.08 4.82
N LEU A 373 45.25 -15.56 5.03
CA LEU A 373 45.54 -16.96 5.31
C LEU A 373 44.66 -17.49 6.45
N ASN A 374 43.85 -18.51 6.14
CA ASN A 374 43.00 -19.18 7.12
C ASN A 374 43.27 -20.70 7.10
N PRO A 375 43.98 -21.24 8.12
CA PRO A 375 44.33 -22.66 8.18
C PRO A 375 43.13 -23.61 8.08
N LYS A 376 41.97 -23.23 8.65
CA LYS A 376 40.77 -24.08 8.59
C LYS A 376 40.22 -24.21 7.17
N ILE A 377 40.29 -23.14 6.38
CA ILE A 377 39.86 -23.16 4.98
C ILE A 377 40.82 -24.02 4.16
N LEU A 378 42.13 -23.87 4.38
CA LEU A 378 43.16 -24.68 3.72
C LEU A 378 43.01 -26.18 4.02
N GLU A 379 42.73 -26.53 5.27
CA GLU A 379 42.49 -27.93 5.65
C GLU A 379 41.24 -28.50 4.97
N GLN A 380 40.12 -27.74 4.93
CA GLN A 380 38.91 -28.19 4.24
C GLN A 380 39.12 -28.34 2.72
N LEU A 381 39.89 -27.45 2.11
CA LEU A 381 40.27 -27.54 0.70
C LEU A 381 41.14 -28.76 0.43
N ARG A 382 42.17 -29.00 1.27
CA ARG A 382 43.03 -30.19 1.19
C ARG A 382 42.21 -31.47 1.22
N LEU A 383 41.32 -31.59 2.21
CA LEU A 383 40.42 -32.75 2.33
C LEU A 383 39.47 -32.93 1.14
N THR A 384 39.16 -31.86 0.42
CA THR A 384 38.24 -31.89 -0.73
C THR A 384 38.95 -32.20 -2.05
N LEU A 385 40.18 -31.72 -2.22
CA LEU A 385 40.92 -31.82 -3.48
C LEU A 385 41.87 -33.01 -3.51
N ASP A 386 42.55 -33.30 -2.41
CA ASP A 386 43.57 -34.35 -2.34
C ASP A 386 43.81 -34.77 -0.88
N ALA A 387 42.96 -35.65 -0.36
CA ALA A 387 42.97 -36.04 1.04
C ALA A 387 44.27 -36.73 1.48
N ASP A 388 44.99 -37.33 0.53
CA ASP A 388 46.19 -38.13 0.75
C ASP A 388 47.48 -37.28 0.81
N LYS A 389 47.44 -36.03 0.35
CA LYS A 389 48.58 -35.11 0.47
C LYS A 389 48.66 -34.46 1.84
N GLU A 390 49.89 -34.35 2.37
CA GLU A 390 50.16 -33.63 3.62
C GLU A 390 49.90 -32.12 3.52
N GLN A 391 50.06 -31.54 2.32
CA GLN A 391 49.91 -30.10 2.07
C GLN A 391 49.08 -29.82 0.80
N LEU A 392 48.27 -28.76 0.84
CA LEU A 392 47.50 -28.28 -0.31
C LEU A 392 48.45 -27.60 -1.31
N ASP A 393 48.26 -27.87 -2.60
CA ASP A 393 48.99 -27.16 -3.66
C ASP A 393 48.72 -25.64 -3.58
N PRO A 394 49.76 -24.78 -3.52
CA PRO A 394 49.61 -23.34 -3.51
C PRO A 394 48.77 -22.78 -4.67
N GLU A 395 48.62 -23.50 -5.79
CA GLU A 395 47.77 -23.07 -6.91
C GLU A 395 46.28 -22.90 -6.53
N PHE A 396 45.82 -23.56 -5.47
CA PHE A 396 44.44 -23.45 -4.96
C PHE A 396 44.26 -22.38 -3.89
N PHE A 397 45.31 -21.60 -3.58
CA PHE A 397 45.20 -20.57 -2.57
C PHE A 397 44.33 -19.41 -3.10
N PRO A 398 43.26 -19.02 -2.40
CA PRO A 398 42.44 -17.88 -2.82
C PRO A 398 43.28 -16.61 -2.91
N SER A 399 43.11 -15.85 -3.99
CA SER A 399 43.65 -14.50 -4.07
C SER A 399 42.73 -13.50 -3.36
N TYR A 400 41.42 -13.77 -3.41
CA TYR A 400 40.38 -12.88 -2.90
C TYR A 400 39.33 -13.64 -2.11
N VAL A 401 38.60 -12.89 -1.28
CA VAL A 401 37.37 -13.31 -0.63
C VAL A 401 36.24 -12.38 -1.07
N GLU A 402 35.04 -12.92 -1.22
CA GLU A 402 33.84 -12.12 -1.50
C GLU A 402 33.60 -11.04 -0.44
N SER A 403 32.86 -9.99 -0.80
CA SER A 403 32.53 -8.89 0.11
C SER A 403 31.01 -8.69 0.13
N GLU A 404 30.42 -8.98 1.28
CA GLU A 404 28.98 -8.99 1.52
C GLU A 404 28.43 -7.59 1.89
N PRO A 405 27.15 -7.28 1.59
CA PRO A 405 26.19 -8.10 0.82
C PRO A 405 26.51 -8.08 -0.68
N ASN A 406 26.46 -9.23 -1.35
CA ASN A 406 26.61 -9.35 -2.81
C ASN A 406 25.42 -10.07 -3.51
N ASN A 407 24.31 -10.28 -2.79
CA ASN A 407 23.13 -11.01 -3.23
C ASN A 407 22.27 -10.28 -4.27
N LYS A 408 22.73 -9.11 -4.74
CA LYS A 408 21.99 -8.23 -5.65
C LYS A 408 22.90 -7.73 -6.75
N SER A 409 22.33 -7.52 -7.94
CA SER A 409 23.03 -6.97 -9.11
C SER A 409 23.66 -5.60 -8.88
N GLN A 410 23.24 -4.85 -7.87
CA GLN A 410 23.84 -3.55 -7.54
C GLN A 410 25.11 -3.65 -6.68
N GLN A 411 25.40 -4.80 -6.07
CA GLN A 411 26.47 -4.98 -5.07
C GLN A 411 27.38 -6.18 -5.35
N MET A 412 27.33 -6.71 -6.58
CA MET A 412 28.10 -7.88 -7.00
C MET A 412 29.62 -7.67 -6.86
N ASN A 413 30.36 -8.75 -6.61
CA ASN A 413 31.82 -8.70 -6.59
C ASN A 413 32.41 -8.85 -7.99
N LEU A 414 33.51 -8.17 -8.27
CA LEU A 414 34.32 -8.41 -9.45
C LEU A 414 35.27 -9.59 -9.19
N ILE A 415 35.25 -10.60 -10.06
CA ILE A 415 36.25 -11.67 -10.04
C ILE A 415 37.35 -11.28 -11.03
N GLY A 416 38.62 -11.39 -10.62
CA GLY A 416 39.76 -11.24 -11.53
C GLY A 416 40.01 -12.52 -12.32
N GLN A 417 40.34 -12.40 -13.61
CA GLN A 417 40.66 -13.55 -14.46
C GLN A 417 41.83 -14.37 -13.89
N SER A 418 41.71 -15.69 -13.97
CA SER A 418 42.71 -16.68 -13.53
C SER A 418 43.14 -16.53 -12.06
N LYS A 419 42.24 -16.02 -11.22
CA LYS A 419 42.45 -15.91 -9.77
C LYS A 419 41.30 -16.58 -9.03
N TRP A 420 41.64 -17.38 -8.02
CA TRP A 420 40.66 -17.98 -7.13
C TRP A 420 40.02 -16.94 -6.22
N LEU A 421 38.70 -16.89 -6.23
CA LEU A 421 37.89 -16.19 -5.25
C LEU A 421 37.25 -17.21 -4.30
N LEU A 422 37.38 -16.95 -3.00
CA LEU A 422 36.71 -17.69 -1.93
C LEU A 422 35.35 -17.04 -1.65
N GLY A 423 34.29 -17.86 -1.73
CA GLY A 423 32.94 -17.46 -1.33
C GLY A 423 32.28 -18.46 -0.40
N LYS A 424 31.16 -18.07 0.18
CA LYS A 424 30.41 -18.85 1.18
C LYS A 424 28.92 -18.54 1.11
N ILE A 425 28.16 -19.53 0.67
CA ILE A 425 26.71 -19.55 0.86
C ILE A 425 26.42 -19.92 2.31
N SER A 426 25.98 -18.94 3.10
CA SER A 426 25.73 -19.04 4.54
C SER A 426 24.37 -19.66 4.90
N SER A 427 23.41 -19.65 3.97
CA SER A 427 22.06 -20.19 4.16
C SER A 427 21.37 -20.53 2.82
N ARG A 428 20.19 -21.16 2.84
CA ARG A 428 19.35 -21.38 1.63
C ARG A 428 18.88 -20.08 0.95
N ASN A 429 18.82 -18.99 1.70
CA ASN A 429 18.39 -17.67 1.20
C ASN A 429 19.57 -16.84 0.72
N ASP A 430 20.78 -17.36 0.91
CA ASP A 430 21.99 -16.68 0.54
C ASP A 430 22.34 -16.97 -0.91
N GLU A 431 22.88 -15.96 -1.57
CA GLU A 431 23.18 -15.99 -2.98
C GLU A 431 24.29 -15.00 -3.25
N ASP A 432 25.29 -15.43 -4.02
CA ASP A 432 26.44 -14.60 -4.31
C ASP A 432 26.45 -14.28 -5.79
N LEU A 433 26.50 -13.00 -6.12
CA LEU A 433 26.54 -12.53 -7.50
C LEU A 433 27.88 -11.91 -7.85
N TYR A 434 28.38 -12.27 -9.02
CA TYR A 434 29.69 -11.90 -9.51
C TYR A 434 29.63 -11.31 -10.92
N GLN A 435 30.48 -10.33 -11.19
CA GLN A 435 30.80 -9.88 -12.53
C GLN A 435 32.13 -10.48 -12.98
N LEU A 436 32.12 -11.10 -14.15
CA LEU A 436 33.30 -11.53 -14.87
C LEU A 436 33.54 -10.54 -16.00
N THR A 437 34.75 -9.98 -16.08
CA THR A 437 35.14 -9.06 -17.15
C THR A 437 36.11 -9.71 -18.11
N GLY A 438 36.01 -9.33 -19.38
CA GLY A 438 36.94 -9.72 -20.43
C GLY A 438 36.25 -9.70 -21.78
N THR A 439 36.99 -9.36 -22.82
CA THR A 439 36.46 -9.19 -24.17
C THR A 439 37.07 -10.21 -25.11
N SER A 440 36.25 -11.03 -25.76
CA SER A 440 36.71 -11.70 -26.98
C SER A 440 35.55 -12.12 -27.87
N LYS A 441 35.52 -11.59 -29.09
CA LYS A 441 34.69 -12.14 -30.17
C LYS A 441 35.07 -13.62 -30.34
N LYS A 442 34.07 -14.52 -30.39
CA LYS A 442 34.27 -15.97 -30.55
C LYS A 442 35.17 -16.58 -29.47
N SER A 443 34.75 -16.45 -28.22
CA SER A 443 35.49 -17.00 -27.09
C SER A 443 34.68 -17.99 -26.28
N VAL A 444 35.41 -18.86 -25.59
CA VAL A 444 34.87 -19.78 -24.62
C VAL A 444 35.23 -19.24 -23.24
N ILE A 445 34.24 -19.04 -22.38
CA ILE A 445 34.52 -18.82 -20.96
C ILE A 445 34.62 -20.17 -20.27
N VAL A 446 35.73 -20.37 -19.56
CA VAL A 446 35.97 -21.56 -18.76
C VAL A 446 35.90 -21.16 -17.29
N ILE A 447 34.98 -21.78 -16.55
CA ILE A 447 34.78 -21.52 -15.11
C ILE A 447 35.10 -22.81 -14.36
N ASP A 448 36.06 -22.74 -13.45
CA ASP A 448 36.30 -23.78 -12.47
C ASP A 448 35.58 -23.43 -11.18
N TRP A 449 34.76 -24.36 -10.67
CA TRP A 449 34.00 -24.21 -9.45
C TRP A 449 34.20 -25.41 -8.54
N ILE A 450 34.68 -25.17 -7.32
CA ILE A 450 34.98 -26.20 -6.31
C ILE A 450 34.17 -25.91 -5.06
N ARG A 451 33.35 -26.84 -4.61
CA ARG A 451 32.58 -26.78 -3.36
C ARG A 451 33.22 -27.66 -2.30
N PHE A 452 33.44 -27.09 -1.12
CA PHE A 452 34.07 -27.78 0.01
C PHE A 452 33.34 -27.55 1.34
N GLY A 453 33.65 -28.41 2.30
CA GLY A 453 32.92 -28.52 3.56
C GLY A 453 31.68 -29.44 3.46
N ARG A 454 31.08 -29.78 4.61
CA ARG A 454 29.83 -30.55 4.64
C ARG A 454 28.65 -29.62 4.45
N THR A 455 27.68 -30.01 3.64
CA THR A 455 26.47 -29.21 3.39
C THR A 455 25.28 -30.09 3.09
N ALA A 456 24.10 -29.64 3.51
CA ALA A 456 22.80 -30.18 3.09
C ALA A 456 22.14 -29.31 2.00
N LEU A 457 22.82 -28.24 1.57
CA LEU A 457 22.39 -27.43 0.44
C LEU A 457 22.62 -28.17 -0.88
N SER A 458 21.92 -27.76 -1.93
CA SER A 458 22.05 -28.21 -3.30
C SER A 458 22.71 -27.10 -4.13
N PRO A 459 24.05 -27.05 -4.23
CA PRO A 459 24.75 -25.96 -4.90
C PRO A 459 24.32 -25.80 -6.36
N LEU A 460 24.04 -24.56 -6.74
CA LEU A 460 23.65 -24.16 -8.09
C LEU A 460 24.50 -22.97 -8.53
N LEU A 461 25.04 -23.05 -9.74
CA LEU A 461 25.71 -21.95 -10.41
C LEU A 461 24.91 -21.58 -11.67
N LYS A 462 24.55 -20.31 -11.82
CA LYS A 462 23.88 -19.78 -13.02
C LYS A 462 24.77 -18.76 -13.72
N LEU A 463 24.78 -18.80 -15.05
CA LEU A 463 25.50 -17.89 -15.91
C LEU A 463 24.51 -16.96 -16.62
N TYR A 464 24.83 -15.68 -16.70
CA TYR A 464 24.01 -14.67 -17.36
C TYR A 464 24.84 -13.78 -18.28
N ASP A 465 24.23 -13.28 -19.36
CA ASP A 465 24.84 -12.27 -20.22
C ASP A 465 24.78 -10.86 -19.62
N GLN A 466 25.30 -9.88 -20.37
CA GLN A 466 25.30 -8.47 -19.98
C GLN A 466 23.91 -7.88 -19.69
N ASP A 467 22.85 -8.49 -20.24
CA ASP A 467 21.45 -8.10 -20.10
C ASP A 467 20.71 -8.93 -19.03
N PHE A 468 21.45 -9.74 -18.26
CA PHE A 468 20.95 -10.67 -17.25
C PHE A 468 20.01 -11.76 -17.80
N GLN A 469 20.09 -12.08 -19.10
CA GLN A 469 19.43 -13.26 -19.65
C GLN A 469 20.22 -14.52 -19.25
N LEU A 470 19.50 -15.58 -18.90
CA LEU A 470 20.10 -16.83 -18.45
C LEU A 470 20.77 -17.54 -19.62
N LEU A 471 22.09 -17.74 -19.52
CA LEU A 471 22.90 -18.48 -20.49
C LEU A 471 22.96 -19.97 -20.17
N GLY A 472 23.01 -20.32 -18.87
CA GLY A 472 23.11 -21.71 -18.43
C GLY A 472 22.99 -21.86 -16.92
N ALA A 473 22.67 -23.08 -16.48
CA ALA A 473 22.55 -23.44 -15.07
C ALA A 473 23.23 -24.79 -14.81
N TYR A 474 24.06 -24.84 -13.78
CA TYR A 474 25.00 -25.93 -13.53
C TYR A 474 24.91 -26.38 -12.06
N ARG A 475 24.80 -27.69 -11.84
CA ARG A 475 24.68 -28.29 -10.51
C ARG A 475 25.82 -29.27 -10.28
N LEU A 476 26.30 -29.33 -9.05
CA LEU A 476 27.14 -30.45 -8.60
C LEU A 476 26.22 -31.63 -8.28
N LEU A 477 26.40 -32.76 -8.96
CA LEU A 477 25.54 -33.93 -8.80
C LEU A 477 26.19 -34.96 -7.85
N GLY A 478 25.40 -35.44 -6.88
CA GLY A 478 25.84 -36.47 -5.95
C GLY A 478 27.09 -36.06 -5.14
N PRO A 479 28.16 -36.87 -5.10
CA PRO A 479 29.38 -36.56 -4.34
C PRO A 479 30.34 -35.60 -5.05
N GLN A 480 29.99 -35.06 -6.23
CA GLN A 480 30.88 -34.17 -6.98
C GLN A 480 31.19 -32.91 -6.18
N THR A 481 32.48 -32.61 -6.05
CA THR A 481 32.99 -31.41 -5.36
C THR A 481 33.56 -30.38 -6.31
N LYS A 482 33.78 -30.73 -7.58
CA LYS A 482 34.35 -29.86 -8.61
C LYS A 482 33.54 -29.96 -9.91
N LEU A 483 33.39 -28.81 -10.57
CA LEU A 483 32.83 -28.70 -11.91
C LEU A 483 33.67 -27.73 -12.72
N ARG A 484 33.94 -28.10 -13.98
CA ARG A 484 34.52 -27.20 -14.99
C ARG A 484 33.47 -26.96 -16.06
N ILE A 485 33.13 -25.68 -16.28
CA ILE A 485 32.10 -25.24 -17.22
C ILE A 485 32.79 -24.62 -18.42
N HIS A 486 32.43 -25.07 -19.62
CA HIS A 486 32.83 -24.44 -20.89
C HIS A 486 31.58 -23.85 -21.54
N TYR A 487 31.51 -22.53 -21.68
CA TYR A 487 30.38 -21.87 -22.34
C TYR A 487 30.87 -21.09 -23.57
N GLN A 488 30.31 -21.40 -24.74
CA GLN A 488 30.68 -20.81 -26.02
C GLN A 488 29.68 -19.72 -26.40
N PHE A 489 30.20 -18.52 -26.73
CA PHE A 489 29.39 -17.41 -27.25
C PHE A 489 29.33 -17.49 -28.78
N HIS A 490 28.11 -17.52 -29.33
CA HIS A 490 27.92 -17.81 -30.76
C HIS A 490 28.06 -16.57 -31.66
N ASP A 491 27.47 -15.39 -31.33
CA ASP A 491 27.52 -14.22 -32.23
C ASP A 491 27.58 -12.84 -31.56
N THR A 492 27.20 -12.73 -30.28
CA THR A 492 27.22 -11.44 -29.56
C THR A 492 28.54 -11.27 -28.81
N PRO A 493 29.35 -10.24 -29.11
CA PRO A 493 30.44 -9.86 -28.22
C PRO A 493 29.83 -9.46 -26.88
N THR A 494 30.32 -10.08 -25.81
CA THR A 494 29.97 -9.70 -24.45
C THR A 494 31.24 -9.26 -23.74
N ASP A 495 31.20 -8.07 -23.14
CA ASP A 495 32.32 -7.56 -22.35
C ASP A 495 32.17 -7.93 -20.87
N LYS A 496 30.96 -8.41 -20.51
CA LYS A 496 30.55 -8.74 -19.15
C LYS A 496 29.74 -10.03 -19.15
N VAL A 497 30.00 -10.87 -18.18
CA VAL A 497 29.22 -12.07 -17.89
C VAL A 497 28.96 -12.07 -16.40
N TYR A 498 27.76 -12.45 -15.97
CA TYR A 498 27.46 -12.56 -14.54
C TYR A 498 27.33 -14.01 -14.11
N VAL A 499 27.85 -14.31 -12.93
CA VAL A 499 27.71 -15.62 -12.30
C VAL A 499 26.98 -15.46 -10.99
N ARG A 500 25.98 -16.31 -10.76
CA ARG A 500 25.29 -16.41 -9.47
C ARG A 500 25.54 -17.78 -8.87
N VAL A 501 26.01 -17.83 -7.63
CA VAL A 501 26.12 -19.05 -6.83
C VAL A 501 24.99 -19.03 -5.79
N SER A 502 24.24 -20.11 -5.64
CA SER A 502 23.12 -20.20 -4.70
C SER A 502 22.81 -21.64 -4.28
N ASP A 503 21.79 -21.81 -3.43
CA ASP A 503 21.07 -23.08 -3.30
C ASP A 503 20.07 -23.27 -4.45
N ALA A 504 19.85 -24.51 -4.88
CA ALA A 504 18.92 -24.83 -5.97
C ALA A 504 17.45 -24.85 -5.54
N ILE A 505 17.20 -25.05 -4.24
CA ILE A 505 15.86 -25.23 -3.67
C ILE A 505 15.29 -23.89 -3.20
N GLY A 506 16.14 -22.96 -2.73
CA GLY A 506 15.71 -21.66 -2.21
C GLY A 506 15.04 -21.77 -0.84
N SER A 507 14.23 -20.77 -0.47
CA SER A 507 13.59 -20.71 0.85
C SER A 507 12.44 -21.72 0.97
N ILE A 508 12.53 -22.67 1.91
CA ILE A 508 11.37 -23.46 2.40
C ILE A 508 11.05 -23.01 3.83
N GLN A 509 9.83 -22.54 4.06
CA GLN A 509 9.34 -22.19 5.40
C GLN A 509 9.23 -23.47 6.26
N GLY A 510 9.90 -23.50 7.42
CA GLY A 510 9.69 -24.53 8.45
C GLY A 510 10.77 -25.62 8.61
N GLU A 511 11.83 -25.67 7.81
CA GLU A 511 12.92 -26.62 8.03
C GLU A 511 13.85 -26.18 9.18
N THR A 512 13.97 -26.98 10.25
CA THR A 512 15.00 -26.84 11.29
C THR A 512 15.91 -28.08 11.30
N GLY A 513 17.24 -27.90 11.27
CA GLY A 513 18.25 -28.96 11.27
C GLY A 513 19.11 -29.08 10.00
N GLY A 514 20.41 -29.42 10.14
CA GLY A 514 21.38 -29.67 9.06
C GLY A 514 22.47 -28.58 8.87
N TYR A 515 23.62 -28.93 8.27
CA TYR A 515 24.66 -27.96 7.85
C TYR A 515 24.14 -27.14 6.66
N LYS A 516 23.58 -25.96 6.92
CA LYS A 516 22.93 -25.11 5.89
C LYS A 516 23.88 -24.09 5.26
N TYR A 517 25.15 -24.44 5.08
CA TYR A 517 26.11 -23.57 4.39
C TYR A 517 27.11 -24.42 3.59
N PHE A 518 27.79 -23.81 2.62
CA PHE A 518 29.00 -24.38 2.01
C PHE A 518 29.97 -23.27 1.64
N ASN A 519 31.26 -23.61 1.63
CA ASN A 519 32.28 -22.75 1.05
C ASN A 519 32.56 -23.21 -0.37
N TYR A 520 33.04 -22.30 -1.21
CA TYR A 520 33.47 -22.65 -2.55
C TYR A 520 34.63 -21.78 -3.03
N LEU A 521 35.36 -22.31 -4.02
CA LEU A 521 36.28 -21.56 -4.85
C LEU A 521 35.71 -21.43 -6.23
N ILE A 522 35.87 -20.25 -6.81
CA ILE A 522 35.54 -19.99 -8.20
C ILE A 522 36.68 -19.22 -8.87
N GLN A 523 37.02 -19.63 -10.09
CA GLN A 523 37.88 -18.86 -10.99
C GLN A 523 37.34 -18.97 -12.40
N TYR A 524 37.73 -18.04 -13.26
CA TYR A 524 37.40 -18.10 -14.68
C TYR A 524 38.57 -17.67 -15.56
N GLN A 525 38.55 -18.13 -16.80
CA GLN A 525 39.44 -17.68 -17.86
C GLN A 525 38.72 -17.63 -19.21
N TRP A 526 39.17 -16.72 -20.07
CA TRP A 526 38.75 -16.65 -21.46
C TRP A 526 39.74 -17.43 -22.33
N GLU A 527 39.21 -18.37 -23.11
CA GLU A 527 39.96 -19.13 -24.10
C GLU A 527 39.56 -18.70 -25.51
N LYS A 528 40.54 -18.63 -26.40
CA LYS A 528 40.26 -18.46 -27.83
C LYS A 528 39.58 -19.73 -28.33
N GLN A 529 38.49 -19.59 -29.08
CA GLN A 529 37.89 -20.72 -29.77
C GLN A 529 38.96 -21.34 -30.68
N SER A 530 39.40 -22.56 -30.36
CA SER A 530 40.31 -23.32 -31.23
C SER A 530 39.60 -23.54 -32.55
N THR A 531 40.13 -22.98 -33.64
CA THR A 531 39.71 -23.35 -34.99
C THR A 531 39.85 -24.87 -35.08
N PRO A 532 38.79 -25.63 -35.41
CA PRO A 532 38.95 -27.06 -35.61
C PRO A 532 40.03 -27.25 -36.67
N ILE A 533 41.10 -27.96 -36.31
CA ILE A 533 42.11 -28.39 -37.27
C ILE A 533 41.34 -29.27 -38.26
N ALA A 534 41.21 -28.81 -39.50
CA ALA A 534 40.67 -29.64 -40.57
C ALA A 534 41.54 -30.91 -40.61
N ALA A 535 40.95 -32.07 -40.33
CA ALA A 535 41.60 -33.34 -40.58
C ALA A 535 41.77 -33.44 -42.11
N GLU A 536 43.02 -33.43 -42.59
CA GLU A 536 43.37 -33.82 -43.96
C GLU A 536 43.16 -35.30 -44.19
#